data_AF-A0A7W0G222-F1
#
_entry.id   AF-A0A7W0G222-F1
#
_cell.length_a   1.000
_cell.length_b   1.000
_cell.length_c   1.000
_cell.angle_alpha   90.00
_cell.angle_beta   90.00
_cell.angle_gamma   90.00
#
_symmetry.space_group_name_H-M   'P 1'
#
loop_
_entity.id
_entity.type
_entity.pdbx_description
1 polymer ?
#
loop_
_entity_poly.entity_id
_entity_poly.type
_entity_poly.pdbx_seq_one_letter_code
_entity_poly.pdbx_strand_id
1 'polypeptide(L)'
;MTKPETELSAEERDSRVLELYEQVVEIEQRLIPTGLHVFGRASNERECADLLRMVASFDRPECGTRALPDMVAEGLGLGTYEAILGAQDEDGWRRRERVESVVREAISLFISEGGESASRWLEAEARVPVVESSK
;
A
#
# COMPACT_ATOMS: atom_id res chain seq x y z
N MET A 1 31.00 36.65 -9.31
CA MET A 1 29.54 36.90 -9.30
C MET A 1 28.84 35.55 -9.35
N THR A 2 28.47 35.07 -8.16
CA THR A 2 27.63 33.88 -7.95
C THR A 2 26.29 34.10 -8.67
N LYS A 3 25.88 33.13 -9.49
CA LYS A 3 24.64 33.16 -10.28
C LYS A 3 23.43 33.35 -9.34
N PRO A 4 22.37 34.05 -9.79
CA PRO A 4 21.16 34.21 -8.99
C PRO A 4 20.58 32.83 -8.70
N GLU A 5 20.44 32.49 -7.42
CA GLU A 5 19.67 31.36 -6.97
C GLU A 5 18.22 31.64 -7.39
N THR A 6 17.71 30.81 -8.30
CA THR A 6 16.36 30.92 -8.84
C THR A 6 15.37 30.95 -7.65
N GLU A 7 14.77 32.12 -7.37
CA GLU A 7 13.72 32.26 -6.37
C GLU A 7 12.48 31.52 -6.86
N LEU A 8 12.45 30.20 -6.63
CA LEU A 8 11.28 29.37 -6.86
C LEU A 8 10.15 29.87 -5.94
N SER A 9 8.97 30.08 -6.51
CA SER A 9 7.76 30.36 -5.74
C SER A 9 7.49 29.23 -4.73
N ALA A 10 6.69 29.51 -3.70
CA ALA A 10 6.34 28.50 -2.71
C ALA A 10 5.69 27.26 -3.36
N GLU A 11 4.79 27.47 -4.31
CA GLU A 11 4.10 26.41 -5.06
C GLU A 11 5.06 25.56 -5.91
N GLU A 12 6.05 26.19 -6.57
CA GLU A 12 7.06 25.47 -7.34
C GLU A 12 8.00 24.66 -6.44
N ARG A 13 8.32 25.18 -5.24
CA ARG A 13 9.10 24.44 -4.24
C ARG A 13 8.33 23.24 -3.71
N ASP A 14 7.05 23.41 -3.39
CA ASP A 14 6.21 22.32 -2.88
C ASP A 14 6.02 21.23 -3.93
N SER A 15 5.78 21.61 -5.19
CA SER A 15 5.71 20.68 -6.33
C SER A 15 7.01 19.87 -6.48
N ARG A 16 8.16 20.53 -6.37
CA ARG A 16 9.48 19.88 -6.44
C ARG A 16 9.72 18.91 -5.29
N VAL A 17 9.26 19.23 -4.09
CA VAL A 17 9.35 18.33 -2.92
C VAL A 17 8.44 17.12 -3.13
N LEU A 18 7.24 17.32 -3.68
CA LEU A 18 6.31 16.24 -3.99
C LEU A 18 6.87 15.27 -5.03
N GLU A 19 7.48 15.78 -6.11
CA GLU A 19 8.18 14.97 -7.13
C GLU A 19 9.31 14.11 -6.52
N LEU A 20 10.11 14.69 -5.63
CA LEU A 20 11.18 13.95 -4.95
C LEU A 20 10.62 12.91 -3.98
N TYR A 21 9.55 13.26 -3.27
CA TYR A 21 8.86 12.35 -2.36
C TYR A 21 8.33 11.12 -3.11
N GLU A 22 7.72 11.32 -4.29
CA GLU A 22 7.26 10.24 -5.17
C GLU A 22 8.38 9.25 -5.50
N GLN A 23 9.54 9.77 -5.93
CA GLN A 23 10.70 8.94 -6.26
C GLN A 23 11.21 8.15 -5.05
N VAL A 24 11.22 8.77 -3.86
CA VAL A 24 11.65 8.11 -2.62
C VAL A 24 10.66 7.01 -2.22
N VAL A 25 9.36 7.27 -2.31
CA VAL A 25 8.31 6.28 -2.03
C VAL A 25 8.37 5.14 -3.04
N GLU A 26 8.60 5.40 -4.33
CA GLU A 26 8.77 4.34 -5.33
C GLU A 26 9.96 3.43 -4.98
N ILE A 27 11.08 4.01 -4.52
CA ILE A 27 12.25 3.25 -4.09
C ILE A 27 11.97 2.45 -2.81
N GLU A 28 11.27 3.02 -1.84
CA GLU A 28 10.92 2.35 -0.57
C GLU A 28 9.96 1.18 -0.81
N GLN A 29 9.00 1.35 -1.72
CA GLN A 29 8.01 0.33 -2.05
C GLN A 29 8.55 -0.78 -2.96
N ARG A 30 9.74 -0.62 -3.55
CA ARG A 30 10.40 -1.70 -4.29
C ARG A 30 10.83 -2.83 -3.33
N LEU A 31 10.07 -3.91 -3.34
CA LEU A 31 10.42 -5.18 -2.71
C LEU A 31 11.52 -5.90 -3.51
N ILE A 32 12.75 -5.43 -3.38
CA ILE A 32 13.93 -6.16 -3.85
C ILE A 32 14.30 -7.15 -2.74
N PRO A 33 14.44 -8.47 -3.03
CA PRO A 33 14.96 -9.41 -2.05
C PRO A 33 16.34 -8.96 -1.57
N THR A 34 16.43 -8.44 -0.35
CA THR A 34 17.68 -7.93 0.24
C THR A 34 18.40 -9.08 0.96
N GLY A 35 18.80 -10.11 0.21
CA GLY A 35 19.59 -11.22 0.76
C GLY A 35 19.56 -12.51 -0.06
N LEU A 36 20.43 -13.44 0.33
CA LEU A 36 20.42 -14.83 -0.13
C LEU A 36 19.59 -15.67 0.85
N HIS A 37 18.71 -16.52 0.34
CA HIS A 37 17.98 -17.46 1.16
C HIS A 37 18.94 -18.48 1.80
N VAL A 38 18.85 -18.66 3.12
CA VAL A 38 19.56 -19.71 3.84
C VAL A 38 18.62 -20.91 3.98
N PHE A 39 18.96 -22.00 3.31
CA PHE A 39 18.19 -23.25 3.39
C PHE A 39 17.98 -23.67 4.85
N GLY A 40 16.72 -23.94 5.22
CA GLY A 40 16.33 -24.39 6.57
C GLY A 40 15.97 -23.28 7.55
N ARG A 41 16.08 -22.00 7.18
CA ARG A 41 15.57 -20.88 7.98
C ARG A 41 14.18 -20.48 7.48
N ALA A 42 13.17 -20.56 8.36
CA ALA A 42 11.86 -20.00 8.10
C ALA A 42 11.97 -18.46 7.93
N SER A 43 11.23 -17.91 6.97
CA SER A 43 11.13 -16.47 6.75
C SER A 43 10.67 -15.76 8.02
N ASN A 44 11.18 -14.55 8.26
CA ASN A 44 10.74 -13.78 9.42
C ASN A 44 9.32 -13.22 9.20
N GLU A 45 8.61 -12.83 10.27
CA GLU A 45 7.23 -12.32 10.19
C GLU A 45 7.09 -11.11 9.25
N ARG A 46 8.11 -10.25 9.19
CA ARG A 46 8.12 -9.07 8.30
C ARG A 46 8.26 -9.46 6.83
N GLU A 47 9.14 -10.39 6.51
CA GLU A 47 9.30 -10.95 5.16
C GLU A 47 8.01 -11.65 4.71
N CYS A 48 7.34 -12.37 5.61
CA CYS A 48 6.03 -12.96 5.33
C CYS A 48 4.98 -11.87 5.07
N ALA A 49 4.94 -10.81 5.88
CA ALA A 49 4.01 -9.68 5.69
C ALA A 49 4.24 -8.98 4.35
N ASP A 50 5.49 -8.73 3.98
CA ASP A 50 5.87 -8.11 2.73
C ASP A 50 5.48 -8.95 1.51
N LEU A 51 5.76 -10.27 1.58
CA LEU A 51 5.38 -11.20 0.52
C LEU A 51 3.86 -11.30 0.39
N LEU A 52 3.14 -11.43 1.52
CA LEU A 52 1.68 -11.50 1.51
C LEU A 52 1.06 -10.20 1.01
N ARG A 53 1.62 -9.03 1.35
CA ARG A 53 1.18 -7.74 0.81
C ARG A 53 1.33 -7.70 -0.70
N MET A 54 2.48 -8.11 -1.22
CA MET A 54 2.69 -8.19 -2.66
C MET A 54 1.64 -9.09 -3.32
N VAL A 55 1.38 -10.27 -2.77
CA VAL A 55 0.39 -11.21 -3.33
C VAL A 55 -1.02 -10.65 -3.26
N ALA A 56 -1.39 -10.01 -2.15
CA ALA A 56 -2.72 -9.43 -1.91
C ALA A 56 -3.00 -8.18 -2.73
N SER A 57 -1.98 -7.52 -3.28
CA SER A 57 -2.14 -6.34 -4.13
C SER A 57 -2.57 -6.65 -5.57
N PHE A 58 -2.67 -7.92 -5.96
CA PHE A 58 -3.08 -8.32 -7.31
C PHE A 58 -4.41 -9.07 -7.31
N ASP A 59 -5.23 -8.77 -8.31
CA ASP A 59 -6.45 -9.54 -8.58
C ASP A 59 -6.13 -10.99 -8.98
N ARG A 60 -7.01 -11.90 -8.57
CA ARG A 60 -6.97 -13.33 -8.91
C ARG A 60 -8.35 -13.74 -9.47
N PRO A 61 -8.65 -13.39 -10.73
CA PRO A 61 -9.93 -13.72 -11.35
C PRO A 61 -10.19 -15.23 -11.40
N GLU A 62 -9.13 -16.05 -11.46
CA GLU A 62 -9.20 -17.51 -11.41
C GLU A 62 -9.81 -18.05 -10.10
N CYS A 63 -9.69 -17.30 -9.01
CA CYS A 63 -10.25 -17.63 -7.70
C CYS A 63 -11.45 -16.72 -7.34
N GLY A 64 -11.88 -15.83 -8.24
CA GLY A 64 -12.89 -14.82 -7.96
C GLY A 64 -12.50 -13.86 -6.84
N THR A 65 -11.19 -13.70 -6.58
CA THR A 65 -10.67 -12.85 -5.49
C THR A 65 -10.15 -11.54 -6.06
N ARG A 66 -10.51 -10.44 -5.39
CA ARG A 66 -10.07 -9.09 -5.73
C ARG A 66 -8.82 -8.69 -4.93
N ALA A 67 -8.07 -7.73 -5.44
CA ALA A 67 -6.96 -7.11 -4.74
C ALA A 67 -7.45 -6.43 -3.44
N LEU A 68 -6.70 -6.62 -2.36
CA LEU A 68 -6.99 -6.04 -1.05
C LEU A 68 -6.96 -4.50 -1.07
N PRO A 69 -5.99 -3.83 -1.72
CA PRO A 69 -6.00 -2.38 -1.86
C PRO A 69 -7.27 -1.84 -2.53
N ASP A 70 -7.80 -2.50 -3.56
CA ASP A 70 -9.05 -2.10 -4.21
C ASP A 70 -10.25 -2.23 -3.29
N MET A 71 -10.35 -3.33 -2.54
CA MET A 71 -11.40 -3.49 -1.52
C MET A 71 -11.34 -2.41 -0.45
N VAL A 72 -10.14 -2.07 0.02
CA VAL A 72 -9.94 -1.01 1.02
C VAL A 72 -10.26 0.38 0.44
N ALA A 73 -9.82 0.68 -0.78
CA ALA A 73 -10.10 1.95 -1.44
C ALA A 73 -11.61 2.19 -1.64
N GLU A 74 -12.33 1.16 -2.09
CA GLU A 74 -13.79 1.20 -2.24
C GLU A 74 -14.50 1.36 -0.89
N GLY A 75 -14.10 0.60 0.12
CA GLY A 75 -14.71 0.65 1.45
C GLY A 75 -14.51 2.00 2.16
N LEU A 76 -13.36 2.65 1.93
CA LEU A 76 -13.07 4.01 2.39
C LEU A 76 -13.76 5.11 1.56
N GLY A 77 -14.41 4.76 0.44
CA GLY A 77 -15.05 5.71 -0.46
C GLY A 77 -14.07 6.58 -1.24
N LEU A 78 -12.85 6.09 -1.48
CA LEU A 78 -11.77 6.82 -2.15
C LEU A 78 -11.74 6.61 -3.68
N GLY A 79 -12.58 5.71 -4.21
CA GLY A 79 -12.62 5.33 -5.61
C GLY A 79 -11.88 4.01 -5.87
N THR A 80 -11.49 3.77 -7.12
CA THR A 80 -10.67 2.60 -7.50
C THR A 80 -9.21 2.82 -7.15
N TYR A 81 -8.48 1.75 -6.78
CA TYR A 81 -7.07 1.90 -6.44
C TYR A 81 -6.23 2.35 -7.65
N GLU A 82 -6.59 1.90 -8.85
CA GLU A 82 -5.99 2.36 -10.11
C GLU A 82 -6.07 3.89 -10.29
N ALA A 83 -7.22 4.50 -9.98
CA ALA A 83 -7.38 5.94 -10.09
C ALA A 83 -6.54 6.69 -9.04
N ILE A 84 -6.40 6.10 -7.84
CA ILE A 84 -5.55 6.65 -6.77
C ILE A 84 -4.07 6.61 -7.18
N LEU A 85 -3.61 5.54 -7.83
CA LEU A 85 -2.25 5.41 -8.33
C LEU A 85 -1.94 6.37 -9.48
N GLY A 86 -2.93 6.69 -10.32
CA GLY A 86 -2.79 7.64 -11.42
C GLY A 86 -2.84 9.11 -11.00
N ALA A 87 -3.21 9.41 -9.76
CA ALA A 87 -3.28 10.76 -9.23
C ALA A 87 -1.88 11.28 -8.84
N GLN A 88 -1.56 12.49 -9.28
CA GLN A 88 -0.24 13.13 -9.08
C GLN A 88 -0.35 14.38 -8.17
N ASP A 89 -1.53 14.60 -7.57
CA ASP A 89 -1.81 15.69 -6.65
C ASP A 89 -1.62 15.25 -5.18
N GLU A 90 -1.46 16.22 -4.28
CA GLU A 90 -1.25 15.96 -2.84
C GLU A 90 -2.37 15.09 -2.24
N ASP A 91 -3.61 15.29 -2.70
CA ASP A 91 -4.74 14.49 -2.25
C ASP A 91 -4.66 13.03 -2.75
N GLY A 92 -4.20 12.78 -3.98
CA GLY A 92 -3.89 11.45 -4.49
C GLY A 92 -2.88 10.72 -3.60
N TRP A 93 -1.81 11.41 -3.20
CA TRP A 93 -0.82 10.88 -2.26
C TRP A 93 -1.43 10.52 -0.91
N ARG A 94 -2.22 11.42 -0.32
CA ARG A 94 -2.91 11.12 0.95
C ARG A 94 -3.82 9.91 0.85
N ARG A 95 -4.55 9.77 -0.27
CA ARG A 95 -5.43 8.61 -0.50
C ARG A 95 -4.62 7.32 -0.62
N ARG A 96 -3.53 7.34 -1.39
CA ARG A 96 -2.64 6.18 -1.56
C ARG A 96 -2.04 5.74 -0.23
N GLU A 97 -1.47 6.67 0.53
CA GLU A 97 -0.89 6.40 1.84
C GLU A 97 -1.92 5.82 2.81
N ARG A 98 -3.15 6.36 2.78
CA ARG A 98 -4.23 5.86 3.63
C ARG A 98 -4.61 4.41 3.30
N VAL A 99 -4.70 4.06 2.02
CA VAL A 99 -5.00 2.68 1.60
C VAL A 99 -3.86 1.73 1.97
N GLU A 100 -2.61 2.09 1.64
CA GLU A 100 -1.42 1.27 1.93
C GLU A 100 -1.22 1.04 3.44
N SER A 101 -1.46 2.06 4.27
CA SER A 101 -1.39 1.94 5.73
C SER A 101 -2.40 0.92 6.26
N VAL A 102 -3.66 0.97 5.79
CA VAL A 102 -4.69 0.03 6.21
C VAL A 102 -4.37 -1.39 5.76
N VAL A 103 -3.93 -1.56 4.51
CA VAL A 103 -3.52 -2.87 3.96
C VAL A 103 -2.37 -3.46 4.77
N ARG A 104 -1.37 -2.66 5.11
CA ARG A 104 -0.21 -3.08 5.91
C ARG A 104 -0.63 -3.60 7.27
N GLU A 105 -1.51 -2.88 7.97
CA GLU A 105 -1.93 -3.31 9.30
C GLU A 105 -2.87 -4.51 9.27
N ALA A 106 -3.76 -4.62 8.29
CA ALA A 106 -4.58 -5.81 8.11
C ALA A 106 -3.74 -7.08 7.94
N ILE A 107 -2.66 -7.00 7.16
CA ILE A 107 -1.77 -8.14 6.91
C ILE A 107 -0.92 -8.46 8.15
N SER A 108 -0.48 -7.43 8.88
CA SER A 108 0.21 -7.61 10.15
C SER A 108 -0.68 -8.35 11.16
N LEU A 109 -1.93 -7.89 11.32
CA LEU A 109 -2.94 -8.54 12.16
C LEU A 109 -3.25 -9.97 11.72
N PHE A 110 -3.30 -10.21 10.40
CA PHE A 110 -3.51 -11.55 9.85
C PHE A 110 -2.42 -12.54 10.28
N ILE A 111 -1.16 -12.09 10.31
CA ILE A 111 -0.02 -12.92 10.70
C ILE A 111 0.02 -13.15 12.22
N SER A 112 -0.28 -12.13 13.02
CA SER A 112 -0.18 -12.22 14.48
C SER A 112 -1.38 -12.86 15.15
N GLU A 113 -2.59 -12.57 14.67
CA GLU A 113 -3.86 -12.91 15.33
C GLU A 113 -4.81 -13.76 14.46
N GLY A 114 -4.49 -13.93 13.18
CA GLY A 114 -5.23 -14.78 12.25
C GLY A 114 -6.32 -14.06 11.45
N GLY A 115 -6.99 -14.84 10.59
CA GLY A 115 -7.96 -14.36 9.61
C GLY A 115 -9.16 -13.62 10.19
N GLU A 116 -9.79 -14.16 11.24
CA GLU A 116 -10.99 -13.56 11.82
C GLU A 116 -10.73 -12.18 12.41
N SER A 117 -9.61 -12.00 13.12
CA SER A 117 -9.23 -10.72 13.70
C SER A 117 -8.97 -9.68 12.62
N ALA A 118 -8.23 -10.05 11.57
CA ALA A 118 -7.95 -9.17 10.44
C ALA A 118 -9.24 -8.77 9.69
N SER A 119 -10.16 -9.71 9.45
CA SER A 119 -11.44 -9.43 8.80
C SER A 119 -12.33 -8.50 9.62
N ARG A 120 -12.46 -8.73 10.94
CA ARG A 120 -13.23 -7.83 11.82
C ARG A 120 -12.62 -6.43 11.86
N TRP A 121 -11.30 -6.34 11.88
CA TRP A 121 -10.59 -5.06 11.87
C TRP A 121 -10.80 -4.31 10.55
N LEU A 122 -10.71 -4.98 9.40
CA LEU A 122 -10.97 -4.41 8.08
C LEU A 122 -12.41 -3.90 7.94
N GLU A 123 -13.39 -4.62 8.48
CA GLU A 123 -14.78 -4.17 8.52
C GLU A 123 -14.94 -2.89 9.36
N ALA A 124 -14.28 -2.83 10.53
CA ALA A 124 -14.36 -1.67 11.41
C ALA A 124 -13.63 -0.44 10.84
N GLU A 125 -12.43 -0.62 10.31
CA GLU A 125 -11.55 0.48 9.89
C GLU A 125 -11.83 0.96 8.45
N ALA A 126 -12.13 0.02 7.55
CA ALA A 126 -12.26 0.30 6.11
C ALA A 126 -13.62 -0.11 5.54
N ARG A 127 -14.57 -0.59 6.35
CA ARG A 127 -15.91 -1.02 5.91
C ARG A 127 -15.86 -2.07 4.80
N VAL A 128 -14.80 -2.86 4.76
CA VAL A 128 -14.68 -3.97 3.80
C VAL A 128 -15.59 -5.10 4.28
N PRO A 129 -16.59 -5.53 3.48
CA PRO A 129 -17.51 -6.57 3.90
C PRO A 129 -16.78 -7.91 4.02
N VAL A 130 -17.05 -8.65 5.09
CA VAL A 130 -16.56 -10.02 5.25
C VAL A 130 -17.39 -10.92 4.33
N VAL A 131 -16.86 -11.22 3.16
CA VAL A 131 -17.44 -12.21 2.25
C VAL A 131 -16.82 -13.56 2.58
N GLU A 132 -17.61 -14.51 3.07
CA GLU A 132 -17.13 -15.88 3.21
C GLU A 132 -16.76 -16.42 1.82
N SER A 133 -15.48 -16.74 1.61
CA SER A 133 -15.07 -17.52 0.45
C SER A 133 -15.75 -18.88 0.55
N SER A 134 -16.86 -19.06 -0.17
CA SER A 134 -17.48 -20.37 -0.36
C SER A 134 -16.44 -21.31 -0.98
N LYS A 135 -16.18 -22.42 -0.28
CA LYS A 135 -15.37 -23.54 -0.75
C LYS A 135 -15.88 -24.13 -2.06
#